data_AF-X1K2W4-F1
#
_entry.id   AF-X1K2W4-F1
#
_cell.length_a   1.000
_cell.length_b   1.000
_cell.length_c   1.000
_cell.angle_alpha   90.00
_cell.angle_beta   90.00
_cell.angle_gamma   90.00
#
_symmetry.space_group_name_H-M   'P 1'
#
loop_
_entity.id
_entity.type
_entity.pdbx_description
1 polymer ?
#
loop_
_entity_poly.entity_id
_entity_poly.type
_entity_poly.pdbx_seq_one_letter_code
_entity_poly.pdbx_strand_id
1 'polypeptide(L)' 'MYKYRWYCRWCGTLYTPIEQTDRDGFCSSKHKQAHYRAYKKYVTLQAHESPGARVQGVTRKKQKKRKS' A
#
# COMPACT_ATOMS: atom_id res chain seq x y z
N MET A 1 24.40 25.91 15.15
CA MET A 1 23.49 24.74 15.28
C MET A 1 22.68 24.59 14.01
N TYR A 2 22.91 23.54 13.23
CA TYR A 2 22.07 23.24 12.07
C TYR A 2 20.69 22.79 12.56
N LYS A 3 19.65 23.57 12.26
CA LYS A 3 18.26 23.17 12.51
C LYS A 3 17.86 22.16 11.44
N TYR A 4 17.84 20.88 11.78
CA TYR A 4 17.30 19.84 10.91
C TYR A 4 15.82 20.13 10.64
N ARG A 5 15.49 20.40 9.38
CA ARG A 5 14.12 20.58 8.91
C ARG A 5 13.57 19.22 8.49
N TRP A 6 12.46 18.82 9.11
CA TRP A 6 11.76 17.59 8.74
C TRP A 6 10.59 17.93 7.85
N TYR A 7 10.47 17.21 6.75
CA TYR A 7 9.36 17.33 5.80
C TYR A 7 8.60 16.02 5.74
N CYS A 8 7.28 16.11 5.69
CA CYS A 8 6.43 14.93 5.53
C CYS A 8 6.61 14.32 4.12
N ARG A 9 6.92 13.03 4.05
CA ARG A 9 7.11 12.30 2.78
C ARG A 9 5.86 12.19 1.92
N TRP A 10 4.68 12.38 2.51
CA TRP A 10 3.40 12.32 1.79
C TRP A 10 2.93 13.69 1.29
N CYS A 11 2.90 14.70 2.17
CA CYS A 11 2.32 16.01 1.85
C CYS A 11 3.36 17.13 1.68
N GLY A 12 4.64 16.87 1.90
CA GLY A 12 5.72 17.85 1.77
C GLY A 12 5.75 18.94 2.84
N THR A 13 4.79 18.96 3.77
CA THR A 13 4.71 19.99 4.80
C THR A 13 5.85 19.85 5.81
N LEU A 14 6.44 20.98 6.19
CA LEU A 14 7.41 21.05 7.26
C LEU A 14 6.73 20.69 8.59
N TYR A 15 7.35 19.82 9.37
CA TYR A 15 6.85 19.45 10.68
C TYR A 15 8.00 19.31 11.68
N THR A 16 7.69 19.39 12.96
CA THR A 16 8.65 19.18 14.04
C THR A 16 8.27 17.87 14.74
N PRO A 17 9.09 16.82 14.65
CA PRO A 17 8.83 15.57 15.36
C PRO A 17 8.91 15.84 16.88
N ILE A 18 7.89 15.43 17.62
CA ILE A 18 7.80 15.62 19.08
C ILE A 18 8.47 14.43 19.77
N GLU A 19 8.25 13.22 19.25
CA GLU A 19 8.83 11.98 19.76
C GLU A 19 9.83 11.33 18.79
N GLN A 20 10.64 10.38 19.28
CA GLN A 20 11.53 9.59 18.40
C GLN A 20 10.75 8.80 17.34
N THR A 21 9.54 8.37 17.67
CA THR A 21 8.57 7.70 16.78
C THR A 21 8.04 8.61 15.66
N ASP A 22 8.07 9.94 15.83
CA ASP A 22 7.67 10.90 14.79
C ASP A 22 8.76 11.13 13.73
N ARG A 23 9.96 10.56 13.93
CA ARG A 23 11.08 10.63 12.97
C ARG A 23 10.90 9.73 11.75
N ASP A 24 9.77 9.04 11.65
CA ASP A 24 9.39 8.19 10.52
C ASP A 24 9.22 8.97 9.18
N GLY A 25 9.33 10.31 9.21
CA GLY A 25 9.22 11.15 8.02
C GLY A 25 7.77 11.47 7.65
N PHE A 26 6.81 11.33 8.58
CA PHE A 26 5.41 11.65 8.35
C PHE A 26 4.88 12.55 9.45
N CYS A 27 4.18 13.62 9.08
CA CYS A 27 3.57 14.54 10.05
C CYS A 27 2.29 13.99 10.69
N SER A 28 1.77 12.86 10.22
CA SER A 28 0.60 12.19 10.82
C SER A 28 0.55 10.71 10.46
N SER A 29 -0.12 9.92 11.31
CA SER A 29 -0.40 8.50 11.06
C SER A 29 -1.22 8.28 9.78
N LYS A 30 -2.12 9.22 9.45
CA LYS A 30 -2.93 9.19 8.21
C LYS A 30 -2.04 9.26 6.96
N HIS A 31 -1.05 10.14 6.96
CA HIS A 31 -0.09 10.29 5.86
C HIS A 31 0.81 9.07 5.72
N LYS A 32 1.24 8.48 6.85
CA LYS A 32 1.95 7.20 6.86
C LYS A 32 1.13 6.10 6.19
N GLN A 33 -0.14 5.94 6.59
CA GLN A 33 -1.03 4.93 5.99
C GLN A 33 -1.30 5.18 4.50
N ALA A 34 -1.52 6.44 4.09
CA ALA A 34 -1.73 6.79 2.69
C ALA A 34 -0.51 6.44 1.83
N HIS A 35 0.69 6.77 2.32
CA HIS A 35 1.94 6.37 1.69
C HIS A 35 2.06 4.85 1.55
N TYR A 36 1.80 4.08 2.61
CA TYR A 36 1.84 2.60 2.52
C TYR A 36 0.84 2.02 1.52
N ARG A 37 -0.39 2.57 1.45
CA ARG A 37 -1.40 2.14 0.48
C ARG A 37 -0.95 2.42 -0.96
N ALA A 38 -0.40 3.61 -1.21
CA ALA A 38 0.16 3.98 -2.51
C ALA A 38 1.37 3.11 -2.87
N TYR A 39 2.32 2.94 -1.94
CA TYR A 39 3.51 2.12 -2.11
C TYR A 39 3.14 0.66 -2.45
N LYS A 40 2.16 0.09 -1.75
CA LYS A 40 1.69 -1.27 -2.03
C LYS A 40 1.07 -1.39 -3.43
N LYS A 41 0.32 -0.37 -3.86
CA LYS A 41 -0.33 -0.38 -5.17
C LYS A 41 0.63 -0.15 -6.32
N TYR A 42 1.61 0.74 -6.18
CA TYR A 42 2.41 1.20 -7.31
C TYR A 42 3.84 0.64 -7.31
N VAL A 43 4.42 0.38 -6.14
CA VAL A 43 5.80 -0.10 -6.03
C VAL A 43 5.85 -1.61 -5.89
N THR A 44 5.00 -2.21 -5.05
CA THR A 44 5.03 -3.68 -4.87
C THR A 44 4.29 -4.47 -5.94
N LEU A 45 3.44 -3.82 -6.77
CA LEU A 45 2.83 -4.49 -7.93
C LEU A 45 3.78 -4.58 -9.14
N GLN A 46 4.96 -3.97 -9.11
CA GLN A 46 5.96 -4.09 -10.20
C GLN A 46 6.68 -5.45 -10.23
N ALA A 47 6.40 -6.39 -9.32
CA ALA A 47 7.13 -7.66 -9.22
C ALA A 47 6.45 -8.89 -9.87
N HIS A 48 5.38 -8.74 -10.67
CA HIS A 48 4.76 -9.93 -11.28
C HIS A 48 4.14 -9.73 -12.67
N GLU A 49 4.81 -9.00 -13.55
CA GLU A 49 4.69 -9.29 -14.99
C GLU A 49 5.61 -10.47 -15.34
N SER A 50 5.27 -11.66 -14.86
CA SER A 50 5.61 -12.89 -15.58
C SER A 50 4.47 -13.15 -16.56
N PRO A 51 4.68 -13.02 -17.88
CA PRO A 51 3.68 -13.38 -18.88
C PRO A 51 3.61 -14.91 -18.96
N GLY A 52 2.93 -15.51 -17.98
CA GLY A 52 2.60 -16.92 -17.96
C GLY A 52 1.12 -17.08 -18.18
N ALA A 53 0.71 -17.34 -19.43
CA ALA A 53 -0.65 -17.65 -19.81
C ALA A 53 -1.24 -18.76 -18.91
N ARG A 54 -2.07 -18.39 -17.93
CA ARG A 54 -2.98 -19.35 -17.29
C ARG A 54 -4.30 -19.31 -18.01
N VAL A 55 -4.36 -20.11 -19.08
CA VAL A 55 -5.58 -20.72 -19.59
C VAL A 55 -6.27 -21.40 -18.39
N GLN A 56 -7.22 -20.72 -17.74
CA GLN A 56 -8.11 -21.41 -16.81
C GLN A 56 -9.16 -22.13 -17.65
N GLY A 57 -8.87 -23.41 -17.86
CA GLY A 57 -9.67 -24.34 -18.62
C GLY A 57 -11.13 -24.36 -18.20
N VAL A 58 -11.96 -24.50 -19.22
CA VAL A 58 -13.36 -24.91 -19.18
C VAL A 58 -13.53 -26.14 -18.27
N THR A 59 -14.48 -26.12 -17.33
CA THR A 59 -15.61 -27.06 -17.18
C THR A 59 -16.07 -27.32 -15.75
N ARG A 60 -17.40 -27.20 -15.60
CA ARG A 60 -18.34 -28.01 -14.79
C ARG A 60 -18.19 -28.01 -13.25
N LYS A 61 -19.19 -27.42 -12.59
CA LYS A 61 -19.97 -28.19 -11.60
C LYS A 61 -21.47 -28.08 -11.83
N LYS A 62 -22.03 -29.26 -12.07
CA LYS A 62 -23.44 -29.63 -12.26
C LYS A 62 -24.09 -29.75 -10.87
N GLN A 63 -25.35 -29.30 -10.77
CA GLN A 63 -26.39 -29.69 -9.83
C GLN A 63 -26.25 -29.39 -8.32
N LYS A 64 -27.30 -28.74 -7.79
CA LYS A 64 -28.11 -29.35 -6.72
C LYS A 64 -29.61 -29.10 -6.97
N LYS A 65 -30.33 -30.20 -7.23
CA LYS A 65 -31.79 -30.32 -7.07
C LYS A 65 -32.06 -30.70 -5.61
N ARG A 66 -33.09 -30.11 -4.97
CA ARG A 66 -34.02 -30.69 -3.97
C ARG A 66 -34.95 -29.54 -3.51
N LYS A 67 -36.22 -29.49 -3.94
CA LYS A 67 -37.42 -30.09 -3.31
C LYS A 67 -37.53 -29.76 -1.82
N SER A 68 -38.39 -28.83 -1.46
CA SER A 68 -39.72 -29.11 -0.90
C SER A 68 -40.63 -27.90 -1.03
#